data_AF-A0A1I0QLS8-F1
#
_entry.id   AF-A0A1I0QLS8-F1
#
_cell.length_a   1.000
_cell.length_b   1.000
_cell.length_c   1.000
_cell.angle_alpha   90.00
_cell.angle_beta   90.00
_cell.angle_gamma   90.00
#
_symmetry.space_group_name_H-M   'P 1'
#
loop_
_entity.id
_entity.type
_entity.pdbx_description
1 polymer ?
#
loop_
_entity_poly.entity_id
_entity_poly.type
_entity_poly.pdbx_seq_one_letter_code
_entity_poly.pdbx_strand_id
1 'polypeptide(L)'
;MNRLIKHTGISLLFIAFFVSSCASTYAPAGYDDQYGSSYGGGPQVQVSGSISFYDELSPYGRWVSYPGYDRVWIPNAGRDFRPYYTNGHWVYTDYGWTWMSDYSWGWAAFHYGRWLYDDFQGWMWVPGYDWGPAWVSWRTGGDYYGWAPMGPQYSYNAPANYWAFVPRQYIGNPRINNYYINNSRNVTIINNTTIINNTSNYGGNRVYAGPSARDVQRYSGEVVRPVRIENTNRPGGGRVENNQLRIYRPDATAIQRGRDADRTRPVQSVDNNNNNRPGRITPGNNNTNPQPGTNPVNNGGGRIVRPGEVTQPNNNGNFPGNSGNDNGRVRPGNINPNQPVNNNPGNIPSNNNNGRVRQGTTQPVNPANPVNNNPGNFNRPSRVTPDRSAEQQQQLQQQQQRIQQQQQQQQQQQAQRVQAQQQQQQRQQQEQQQRVQREQQQQQQQQQRMQQQQQQQQRQQQEQQQRVQREQQQQQQQQQRQQQEQQQRVQREQQQQQQQQRQQEQQQRQQEQQQRQQQPQPDRPSRVG
;
A
#
# COMPACT_ATOMS: atom_id res chain seq x y z
N MET A 1 -30.54 61.11 33.41
CA MET A 1 -31.68 60.70 32.56
C MET A 1 -31.12 59.72 31.54
N ASN A 2 -31.55 58.46 31.49
CA ASN A 2 -32.79 57.97 30.84
C ASN A 2 -32.86 58.36 29.34
N ARG A 3 -33.15 57.47 28.39
CA ARG A 3 -33.32 56.00 28.41
C ARG A 3 -33.45 55.49 26.94
N LEU A 4 -32.91 54.30 26.63
CA LEU A 4 -33.53 53.21 25.84
C LEU A 4 -34.13 53.40 24.40
N ILE A 5 -33.73 52.43 23.52
CA ILE A 5 -34.56 51.55 22.61
C ILE A 5 -34.93 52.04 21.18
N LYS A 6 -35.08 51.21 20.11
CA LYS A 6 -35.02 49.72 19.81
C LYS A 6 -34.21 49.50 18.50
N HIS A 7 -33.47 48.40 18.25
CA HIS A 7 -33.84 47.13 17.56
C HIS A 7 -34.63 47.29 16.24
N THR A 8 -34.32 46.60 15.13
CA THR A 8 -33.95 45.17 14.89
C THR A 8 -32.96 45.03 13.71
N GLY A 9 -32.28 43.91 13.39
CA GLY A 9 -32.11 42.60 14.05
C GLY A 9 -31.67 41.53 13.02
N ILE A 10 -30.46 40.95 13.15
CA ILE A 10 -30.02 39.74 12.41
C ILE A 10 -29.34 38.78 13.41
N SER A 11 -29.74 37.52 13.36
CA SER A 11 -29.43 36.51 14.39
C SER A 11 -28.01 35.93 14.30
N LEU A 12 -27.31 35.90 15.42
CA LEU A 12 -26.18 35.01 15.67
C LEU A 12 -26.69 33.70 16.29
N LEU A 13 -26.52 32.57 15.61
CA LEU A 13 -26.70 31.23 16.18
C LEU A 13 -25.71 30.24 15.54
N PHE A 14 -25.54 29.08 16.18
CA PHE A 14 -24.58 28.00 15.85
C PHE A 14 -23.13 28.21 16.32
N ILE A 15 -22.95 28.22 17.65
CA ILE A 15 -21.76 27.60 18.26
C ILE A 15 -22.18 26.23 18.79
N ALA A 16 -21.78 25.19 18.06
CA ALA A 16 -21.69 23.82 18.57
C ALA A 16 -20.71 23.06 17.69
N PHE A 17 -19.62 22.54 18.26
CA PHE A 17 -19.12 21.21 17.90
C PHE A 17 -18.26 20.63 19.02
N PHE A 18 -18.35 19.31 19.16
CA PHE A 18 -17.89 18.53 20.32
C PHE A 18 -16.37 18.35 20.39
N VAL A 19 -15.90 18.12 21.63
CA VAL A 19 -14.58 17.57 21.92
C VAL A 19 -14.57 16.06 21.66
N SER A 20 -13.75 15.58 20.73
CA SER A 20 -13.18 14.22 20.71
C SER A 20 -12.07 14.10 19.65
N SER A 21 -11.03 13.31 19.92
CA SER A 21 -10.09 12.82 18.90
C SER A 21 -9.46 11.51 19.33
N CYS A 22 -9.03 10.71 18.35
CA CYS A 22 -8.12 9.55 18.39
C CYS A 22 -8.72 8.14 18.63
N ALA A 23 -8.02 7.23 19.31
CA ALA A 23 -8.16 5.76 19.24
C ALA A 23 -9.57 5.18 19.04
N SER A 24 -9.74 4.47 17.92
CA SER A 24 -10.38 3.15 17.94
C SER A 24 -9.31 2.09 17.65
N THR A 25 -9.39 0.95 18.34
CA THR A 25 -8.45 -0.18 18.29
C THR A 25 -9.24 -1.46 18.04
N TYR A 26 -9.25 -1.87 16.77
CA TYR A 26 -9.67 -3.21 16.30
C TYR A 26 -11.16 -3.55 16.45
N ALA A 27 -11.93 -3.10 15.45
CA ALA A 27 -12.70 -3.99 14.59
C ALA A 27 -12.79 -3.38 13.18
N PRO A 28 -12.56 -4.13 12.09
CA PRO A 28 -12.97 -3.66 10.77
C PRO A 28 -14.49 -3.70 10.71
N ALA A 29 -15.13 -2.55 10.85
CA ALA A 29 -16.47 -2.36 10.31
C ALA A 29 -16.43 -2.65 8.81
N GLY A 30 -17.50 -3.23 8.26
CA GLY A 30 -17.55 -3.55 6.83
C GLY A 30 -17.26 -2.32 6.00
N TYR A 31 -16.42 -2.47 4.97
CA TYR A 31 -16.06 -1.41 4.03
C TYR A 31 -17.24 -1.11 3.10
N ASP A 32 -18.24 -0.40 3.62
CA ASP A 32 -19.29 0.20 2.83
C ASP A 32 -18.79 1.51 2.20
N ASP A 33 -19.09 1.70 0.91
CA ASP A 33 -18.50 2.74 0.06
C ASP A 33 -19.16 4.10 0.28
N GLN A 34 -18.85 4.81 1.37
CA GLN A 34 -19.35 6.18 1.58
C GLN A 34 -18.36 7.27 1.13
N TYR A 35 -18.05 7.32 -0.16
CA TYR A 35 -17.71 8.57 -0.86
C TYR A 35 -18.11 8.50 -2.34
N GLY A 36 -19.37 8.81 -2.63
CA GLY A 36 -19.75 9.24 -3.98
C GLY A 36 -19.14 10.62 -4.24
N SER A 37 -18.22 10.72 -5.19
CA SER A 37 -17.65 12.00 -5.64
C SER A 37 -17.46 12.02 -7.15
N SER A 38 -17.62 13.20 -7.74
CA SER A 38 -17.80 13.40 -9.18
C SER A 38 -16.52 13.09 -9.98
N TYR A 39 -16.56 12.06 -10.83
CA TYR A 39 -15.45 11.66 -11.70
C TYR A 39 -15.23 12.63 -12.88
N GLY A 40 -13.98 13.07 -13.14
CA GLY A 40 -13.68 13.75 -14.42
C GLY A 40 -12.27 14.35 -14.57
N GLY A 41 -11.27 13.57 -15.01
CA GLY A 41 -9.85 13.94 -15.02
C GLY A 41 -9.09 13.85 -16.36
N GLY A 42 -9.67 14.35 -17.45
CA GLY A 42 -9.09 14.35 -18.80
C GLY A 42 -9.59 13.20 -19.69
N PRO A 43 -9.41 13.28 -21.04
CA PRO A 43 -9.95 12.29 -21.96
C PRO A 43 -9.43 10.89 -21.62
N GLN A 44 -10.33 9.96 -21.31
CA GLN A 44 -10.02 8.53 -21.11
C GLN A 44 -10.34 7.78 -22.40
N VAL A 45 -9.69 6.63 -22.65
CA VAL A 45 -10.14 5.73 -23.72
C VAL A 45 -11.43 5.07 -23.27
N GLN A 46 -12.50 5.18 -24.07
CA GLN A 46 -13.70 4.39 -23.83
C GLN A 46 -13.39 2.92 -24.11
N VAL A 47 -13.38 2.11 -23.06
CA VAL A 47 -13.17 0.66 -23.17
C VAL A 47 -14.53 -0.03 -23.08
N SER A 48 -14.98 -0.61 -24.19
CA SER A 48 -16.29 -1.28 -24.25
C SER A 48 -16.39 -2.48 -23.28
N GLY A 49 -15.27 -3.09 -22.89
CA GLY A 49 -15.18 -4.16 -21.88
C GLY A 49 -14.96 -3.66 -20.45
N SER A 50 -15.13 -4.55 -19.48
CA SER A 50 -14.70 -4.36 -18.09
C SER A 50 -13.19 -4.54 -17.95
N ILE A 51 -12.56 -3.83 -17.01
CA ILE A 51 -11.14 -4.00 -16.67
C ILE A 51 -11.00 -4.47 -15.23
N SER A 52 -10.84 -5.78 -15.07
CA SER A 52 -10.60 -6.46 -13.80
C SER A 52 -9.14 -6.26 -13.37
N PHE A 53 -8.88 -5.61 -12.24
CA PHE A 53 -7.51 -5.58 -11.70
C PHE A 53 -7.08 -6.99 -11.28
N TYR A 54 -8.02 -7.81 -10.80
CA TYR A 54 -7.72 -9.20 -10.44
C TYR A 54 -7.09 -9.97 -11.61
N ASP A 55 -7.75 -9.99 -12.76
CA ASP A 55 -7.31 -10.74 -13.94
C ASP A 55 -6.04 -10.15 -14.56
N GLU A 56 -5.94 -8.82 -14.67
CA GLU A 56 -4.77 -8.13 -15.25
C GLU A 56 -3.49 -8.28 -14.41
N LEU A 57 -3.61 -8.39 -13.08
CA LEU A 57 -2.47 -8.49 -12.17
C LEU A 57 -2.12 -9.93 -11.77
N SER A 58 -3.03 -10.90 -11.96
CA SER A 58 -2.80 -12.31 -11.62
C SER A 58 -1.57 -12.95 -12.31
N PRO A 59 -1.22 -12.66 -13.58
CA PRO A 59 -0.01 -13.21 -14.21
C PRO A 59 1.31 -12.74 -13.58
N TYR A 60 1.28 -11.66 -12.78
CA TYR A 60 2.47 -10.94 -12.32
C TYR A 60 2.67 -10.96 -10.81
N GLY A 61 1.82 -11.66 -10.06
CA GLY A 61 1.84 -11.69 -8.60
C GLY A 61 0.79 -12.63 -8.04
N ARG A 62 0.43 -12.48 -6.76
CA ARG A 62 -0.65 -13.25 -6.12
C ARG A 62 -1.62 -12.33 -5.40
N TRP A 63 -2.89 -12.72 -5.39
CA TRP A 63 -3.95 -12.06 -4.63
C TRP A 63 -4.20 -12.79 -3.32
N VAL A 64 -4.17 -12.04 -2.21
CA VAL A 64 -4.40 -12.57 -0.86
C VAL A 64 -5.37 -11.70 -0.09
N SER A 65 -6.17 -12.31 0.79
CA SER A 65 -6.90 -11.60 1.84
C SER A 65 -5.92 -11.28 2.97
N TYR A 66 -5.85 -10.02 3.39
CA TYR A 66 -4.90 -9.53 4.40
C TYR A 66 -5.66 -8.85 5.55
N PRO A 67 -5.25 -8.97 6.81
CA PRO A 67 -5.98 -8.36 7.93
C PRO A 67 -6.28 -6.86 7.72
N GLY A 68 -7.57 -6.51 7.69
CA GLY A 68 -8.04 -5.14 7.43
C GLY A 68 -8.21 -4.78 5.94
N TYR A 69 -8.02 -5.70 5.00
CA TYR A 69 -8.24 -5.48 3.57
C TYR A 69 -8.80 -6.74 2.90
N ASP A 70 -9.96 -6.65 2.25
CA ASP A 70 -10.62 -7.78 1.58
C ASP A 70 -9.68 -8.54 0.64
N ARG A 71 -8.82 -7.78 -0.06
CA ARG A 71 -7.80 -8.27 -0.98
C ARG A 71 -6.65 -7.28 -1.13
N VAL A 72 -5.44 -7.82 -1.21
CA VAL A 72 -4.23 -7.12 -1.64
C VAL A 72 -3.49 -7.95 -2.67
N TRP A 73 -2.74 -7.29 -3.55
CA TRP A 73 -1.91 -7.95 -4.55
C TRP A 73 -0.42 -7.86 -4.18
N ILE A 74 0.28 -8.98 -4.25
CA ILE A 74 1.71 -9.10 -3.94
C ILE A 74 2.46 -9.35 -5.26
N PRO A 75 3.30 -8.41 -5.74
CA PRO A 75 4.03 -8.56 -6.99
C PRO A 75 5.11 -9.65 -6.93
N ASN A 76 5.24 -10.43 -8.00
CA ASN A 76 6.38 -11.33 -8.21
C ASN A 76 7.56 -10.57 -8.87
N ALA A 77 7.93 -9.42 -8.30
CA ALA A 77 8.94 -8.51 -8.84
C ALA A 77 10.33 -8.64 -8.18
N GLY A 78 10.53 -9.71 -7.40
CA GLY A 78 11.76 -9.95 -6.64
C GLY A 78 11.80 -9.26 -5.27
N ARG A 79 12.74 -9.67 -4.41
CA ARG A 79 12.83 -9.20 -3.01
C ARG A 79 13.21 -7.71 -2.89
N ASP A 80 13.96 -7.20 -3.86
CA ASP A 80 14.44 -5.81 -3.86
C ASP A 80 13.44 -4.85 -4.52
N PHE A 81 12.27 -5.34 -4.95
CA PHE A 81 11.18 -4.53 -5.45
C PHE A 81 10.78 -3.45 -4.44
N ARG A 82 10.68 -2.21 -4.91
CA ARG A 82 10.21 -1.07 -4.13
C ARG A 82 9.34 -0.18 -5.03
N PRO A 83 8.10 0.12 -4.65
CA PRO A 83 7.22 0.93 -5.47
C PRO A 83 7.74 2.36 -5.60
N TYR A 84 7.60 2.93 -6.81
CA TYR A 84 8.18 4.22 -7.20
C TYR A 84 9.72 4.29 -7.04
N TYR A 85 10.42 3.15 -7.17
CA TYR A 85 11.88 3.09 -7.02
C TYR A 85 12.55 2.08 -7.97
N THR A 86 12.00 0.87 -8.10
CA THR A 86 12.53 -0.13 -9.03
C THR A 86 11.83 -0.07 -10.39
N ASN A 87 12.61 -0.21 -11.48
CA ASN A 87 12.13 -0.43 -12.86
C ASN A 87 11.12 0.63 -13.34
N GLY A 88 11.54 1.89 -13.25
CA GLY A 88 10.79 3.06 -13.67
C GLY A 88 11.53 4.34 -13.31
N HIS A 89 10.97 5.49 -13.71
CA HIS A 89 11.53 6.82 -13.44
C HIS A 89 10.44 7.89 -13.42
N TRP A 90 10.80 9.10 -12.97
CA TRP A 90 9.89 10.23 -12.95
C TRP A 90 9.91 11.00 -14.28
N VAL A 91 8.72 11.27 -14.80
CA VAL A 91 8.50 12.08 -16.00
C VAL A 91 7.67 13.30 -15.61
N TYR A 92 8.12 14.51 -15.96
CA TYR A 92 7.34 15.71 -15.70
C TYR A 92 6.25 15.88 -16.76
N THR A 93 5.01 16.00 -16.33
CA THR A 93 3.82 15.98 -17.19
C THR A 93 2.90 17.16 -16.91
N ASP A 94 1.84 17.31 -17.71
CA ASP A 94 0.67 18.15 -17.40
C ASP A 94 0.00 17.79 -16.05
N TYR A 95 0.22 16.56 -15.56
CA TYR A 95 -0.22 16.09 -14.24
C TYR A 95 0.84 16.27 -13.12
N GLY A 96 1.95 16.96 -13.38
CA GLY A 96 3.10 17.07 -12.46
C GLY A 96 4.08 15.90 -12.64
N TRP A 97 4.81 15.54 -11.59
CA TRP A 97 5.70 14.37 -11.62
C TRP A 97 4.89 13.06 -11.65
N THR A 98 4.85 12.42 -12.82
CA THR A 98 4.19 11.13 -13.06
C THR A 98 5.22 10.01 -13.02
N TRP A 99 4.91 8.91 -12.35
CA TRP A 99 5.77 7.73 -12.37
C TRP A 99 5.59 6.98 -13.71
N MET A 100 6.65 6.88 -14.49
CA MET A 100 6.72 5.98 -15.64
C MET A 100 7.29 4.65 -15.15
N SER A 101 6.56 3.56 -15.40
CA SER A 101 6.94 2.21 -14.98
C SER A 101 7.20 1.32 -16.19
N ASP A 102 8.35 0.64 -16.17
CA ASP A 102 8.73 -0.34 -17.19
C ASP A 102 8.07 -1.72 -16.95
N TYR A 103 7.37 -1.91 -15.81
CA TYR A 103 6.58 -3.11 -15.56
C TYR A 103 5.28 -3.11 -16.40
N SER A 104 4.95 -4.24 -17.03
CA SER A 104 3.74 -4.42 -17.85
C SER A 104 2.42 -4.20 -17.08
N TRP A 105 2.42 -4.46 -15.78
CA TRP A 105 1.32 -4.24 -14.84
C TRP A 105 1.34 -2.83 -14.20
N GLY A 106 2.36 -2.03 -14.49
CA GLY A 106 2.64 -0.77 -13.81
C GLY A 106 1.54 0.28 -13.95
N TRP A 107 0.84 0.29 -15.09
CA TRP A 107 -0.30 1.17 -15.37
C TRP A 107 -1.39 1.09 -14.28
N ALA A 108 -1.60 -0.08 -13.67
CA ALA A 108 -2.55 -0.27 -12.58
C ALA A 108 -1.91 0.10 -11.24
N ALA A 109 -0.87 -0.65 -10.85
CA ALA A 109 -0.42 -0.63 -9.45
C ALA A 109 0.31 0.66 -9.02
N PHE A 110 0.79 1.49 -9.96
CA PHE A 110 1.37 2.81 -9.66
C PHE A 110 0.38 3.98 -9.75
N HIS A 111 -0.82 3.76 -10.30
CA HIS A 111 -1.76 4.85 -10.60
C HIS A 111 -3.15 4.68 -9.99
N TYR A 112 -3.59 3.45 -9.70
CA TYR A 112 -4.93 3.11 -9.23
C TYR A 112 -4.90 2.41 -7.85
N GLY A 113 -4.24 2.98 -6.85
CA GLY A 113 -4.22 2.34 -5.53
C GLY A 113 -3.17 2.87 -4.56
N ARG A 114 -2.92 2.10 -3.50
CA ARG A 114 -1.99 2.45 -2.42
C ARG A 114 -1.09 1.28 -2.10
N TRP A 115 0.11 1.56 -1.64
CA TRP A 115 1.07 0.52 -1.24
C TRP A 115 1.17 0.46 0.28
N LEU A 116 1.05 -0.74 0.84
CA LEU A 116 1.49 -1.04 2.20
C LEU A 116 2.68 -1.99 2.16
N TYR A 117 3.32 -2.17 3.31
CA TYR A 117 4.46 -3.07 3.48
C TYR A 117 4.25 -3.90 4.74
N ASP A 118 4.55 -5.18 4.63
CA ASP A 118 4.62 -6.13 5.74
C ASP A 118 6.01 -6.80 5.75
N ASP A 119 6.52 -7.11 6.94
CA ASP A 119 7.89 -7.63 7.10
C ASP A 119 8.09 -9.04 6.53
N PHE A 120 7.01 -9.82 6.38
CA PHE A 120 7.05 -11.19 5.83
C PHE A 120 6.67 -11.25 4.36
N GLN A 121 5.65 -10.48 3.94
CA GLN A 121 5.13 -10.47 2.57
C GLN A 121 5.84 -9.44 1.66
N GLY A 122 6.48 -8.42 2.23
CA GLY A 122 7.07 -7.30 1.50
C GLY A 122 6.05 -6.24 1.11
N TRP A 123 6.26 -5.60 -0.05
CA TRP A 123 5.33 -4.61 -0.58
C TRP A 123 4.07 -5.26 -1.13
N MET A 124 2.91 -4.75 -0.71
CA MET A 124 1.60 -5.22 -1.11
C MET A 124 0.77 -4.03 -1.58
N TRP A 125 -0.05 -4.25 -2.60
CA TRP A 125 -0.88 -3.22 -3.22
C TRP A 125 -2.35 -3.39 -2.84
N VAL A 126 -2.96 -2.30 -2.37
CA VAL A 126 -4.40 -2.17 -2.15
C VAL A 126 -5.01 -1.50 -3.38
N PRO A 127 -6.01 -2.13 -4.04
CA PRO A 127 -6.71 -1.51 -5.15
C PRO A 127 -7.39 -0.19 -4.76
N GLY A 128 -7.31 0.80 -5.63
CA GLY A 128 -8.14 1.99 -5.64
C GLY A 128 -8.66 2.24 -7.05
N TYR A 129 -9.66 3.10 -7.21
CA TYR A 129 -10.35 3.26 -8.51
C TYR A 129 -10.11 4.64 -9.15
N ASP A 130 -9.52 5.57 -8.38
CA ASP A 130 -9.04 6.86 -8.84
C ASP A 130 -7.64 6.77 -9.47
N TRP A 131 -7.51 7.29 -10.69
CA TRP A 131 -6.21 7.48 -11.34
C TRP A 131 -5.46 8.67 -10.73
N GLY A 132 -4.15 8.51 -10.51
CA GLY A 132 -3.23 9.60 -10.20
C GLY A 132 -1.87 9.47 -10.90
N PRO A 133 -1.11 10.57 -11.06
CA PRO A 133 0.23 10.55 -11.67
C PRO A 133 1.23 9.70 -10.86
N ALA A 134 1.10 9.76 -9.53
CA ALA A 134 1.63 8.81 -8.56
C ALA A 134 0.97 9.07 -7.21
N TRP A 135 0.90 8.04 -6.35
CA TRP A 135 0.41 8.18 -4.99
C TRP A 135 1.56 8.15 -3.99
N VAL A 136 2.32 9.26 -3.94
CA VAL A 136 3.49 9.46 -3.08
C VAL A 136 3.42 10.75 -2.26
N SER A 137 4.02 10.72 -1.06
CA SER A 137 4.38 11.91 -0.30
C SER A 137 5.75 12.39 -0.78
N TRP A 138 5.95 13.71 -0.90
CA TRP A 138 7.17 14.32 -1.43
C TRP A 138 7.89 15.15 -0.38
N ARG A 139 9.22 15.28 -0.50
CA ARG A 139 10.05 16.15 0.37
C ARG A 139 11.26 16.74 -0.35
N THR A 140 11.77 17.88 0.15
CA THR A 140 12.93 18.61 -0.38
C THR A 140 13.78 19.19 0.75
N GLY A 141 15.09 19.33 0.52
CA GLY A 141 16.04 19.88 1.50
C GLY A 141 17.40 19.19 1.41
N GLY A 142 18.44 19.82 1.95
CA GLY A 142 19.81 19.27 1.95
C GLY A 142 20.32 18.81 0.58
N ASP A 143 19.90 19.49 -0.49
CA ASP A 143 20.16 19.15 -1.90
C ASP A 143 19.61 17.83 -2.44
N TYR A 144 18.63 17.26 -1.73
CA TYR A 144 17.84 16.12 -2.19
C TYR A 144 16.42 16.51 -2.58
N TYR A 145 15.87 15.76 -3.53
CA TYR A 145 14.44 15.45 -3.58
C TYR A 145 14.23 14.03 -3.08
N GLY A 146 13.12 13.80 -2.40
CA GLY A 146 12.73 12.46 -1.98
C GLY A 146 11.23 12.26 -1.97
N TRP A 147 10.83 11.01 -1.99
CA TRP A 147 9.43 10.59 -1.98
C TRP A 147 9.26 9.26 -1.26
N ALA A 148 8.04 8.99 -0.79
CA ALA A 148 7.66 7.68 -0.25
C ALA A 148 6.23 7.33 -0.72
N PRO A 149 5.91 6.05 -0.93
CA PRO A 149 4.55 5.61 -1.23
C PRO A 149 3.58 6.08 -0.14
N MET A 150 2.42 6.61 -0.53
CA MET A 150 1.32 6.86 0.41
C MET A 150 0.61 5.55 0.73
N GLY A 151 0.50 5.26 2.03
CA GLY A 151 -0.30 4.13 2.53
C GLY A 151 -1.81 4.37 2.36
N PRO A 152 -2.64 3.33 2.53
CA PRO A 152 -4.10 3.41 2.40
C PRO A 152 -4.78 4.50 3.25
N GLN A 153 -4.22 4.83 4.41
CA GLN A 153 -4.73 5.84 5.34
C GLN A 153 -4.21 7.28 5.08
N TYR A 154 -3.66 7.57 3.89
CA TYR A 154 -3.12 8.90 3.52
C TYR A 154 -2.08 9.49 4.50
N SER A 155 -1.34 8.62 5.21
CA SER A 155 -0.31 9.06 6.15
C SER A 155 0.92 9.62 5.44
N TYR A 156 1.30 10.85 5.77
CA TYR A 156 2.58 11.47 5.34
C TYR A 156 3.79 10.90 6.09
N ASN A 157 3.57 10.19 7.20
CA ASN A 157 4.61 9.74 8.11
C ASN A 157 5.08 8.31 7.74
N ALA A 158 5.55 8.15 6.50
CA ALA A 158 6.11 6.88 6.03
C ALA A 158 7.44 6.56 6.75
N PRO A 159 7.66 5.31 7.21
CA PRO A 159 8.92 4.83 7.77
C PRO A 159 10.16 5.22 6.94
N ALA A 160 11.27 5.51 7.63
CA ALA A 160 12.46 6.07 6.99
C ALA A 160 13.01 5.22 5.84
N ASN A 161 12.95 3.89 5.95
CA ASN A 161 13.36 2.93 4.92
C ASN A 161 12.45 2.90 3.68
N TYR A 162 11.23 3.46 3.74
CA TYR A 162 10.34 3.53 2.57
C TYR A 162 10.70 4.69 1.64
N TRP A 163 11.34 5.74 2.17
CA TRP A 163 11.77 6.90 1.39
C TRP A 163 12.83 6.55 0.35
N ALA A 164 12.69 7.15 -0.82
CA ALA A 164 13.69 7.24 -1.87
C ALA A 164 14.24 8.66 -1.89
N PHE A 165 15.53 8.81 -2.22
CA PHE A 165 16.17 10.11 -2.37
C PHE A 165 17.14 10.09 -3.55
N VAL A 166 17.22 11.23 -4.24
CA VAL A 166 18.23 11.53 -5.26
C VAL A 166 18.71 12.97 -5.09
N PRO A 167 19.95 13.30 -5.47
CA PRO A 167 20.37 14.70 -5.61
C PRO A 167 19.44 15.42 -6.58
N ARG A 168 19.10 16.69 -6.28
CA ARG A 168 18.01 17.42 -6.96
C ARG A 168 18.12 17.42 -8.49
N GLN A 169 19.33 17.50 -9.05
CA GLN A 169 19.54 17.52 -10.49
C GLN A 169 19.09 16.25 -11.23
N TYR A 170 18.96 15.10 -10.54
CA TYR A 170 18.72 13.80 -11.18
C TYR A 170 17.27 13.32 -11.14
N ILE A 171 16.33 14.11 -10.59
CA ILE A 171 14.93 13.69 -10.44
C ILE A 171 14.25 13.32 -11.77
N GLY A 172 14.53 14.06 -12.85
CA GLY A 172 14.00 13.79 -14.19
C GLY A 172 14.88 12.88 -15.06
N ASN A 173 15.96 12.31 -14.53
CA ASN A 173 16.89 11.51 -15.33
C ASN A 173 16.28 10.12 -15.63
N PRO A 174 16.19 9.67 -16.89
CA PRO A 174 15.65 8.34 -17.20
C PRO A 174 16.44 7.17 -16.57
N ARG A 175 17.70 7.39 -16.17
CA ARG A 175 18.54 6.45 -15.41
C ARG A 175 18.62 6.82 -13.93
N ILE A 176 17.50 7.25 -13.34
CA ILE A 176 17.39 7.68 -11.94
C ILE A 176 17.95 6.64 -10.96
N ASN A 177 17.88 5.37 -11.32
CA ASN A 177 18.42 4.23 -10.59
C ASN A 177 19.93 4.35 -10.25
N ASN A 178 20.70 5.08 -11.06
CA ASN A 178 22.13 5.32 -10.83
C ASN A 178 22.41 6.37 -9.74
N TYR A 179 21.40 7.12 -9.31
CA TYR A 179 21.54 8.30 -8.45
C TYR A 179 20.86 8.15 -7.08
N TYR A 180 20.28 6.97 -6.81
CA TYR A 180 19.64 6.70 -5.53
C TYR A 180 20.62 6.73 -4.36
N ILE A 181 20.23 7.46 -3.33
CA ILE A 181 20.93 7.47 -2.05
C ILE A 181 20.66 6.15 -1.32
N ASN A 182 21.73 5.51 -0.82
CA ASN A 182 21.63 4.36 0.06
C ASN A 182 20.74 4.66 1.29
N ASN A 183 19.81 3.73 1.57
CA ASN A 183 18.75 3.87 2.57
C ASN A 183 19.25 4.09 4.01
N SER A 184 20.49 3.69 4.34
CA SER A 184 21.12 3.99 5.63
C SER A 184 21.19 5.49 5.95
N ARG A 185 21.25 6.35 4.93
CA ARG A 185 21.27 7.82 5.09
C ARG A 185 19.88 8.44 5.22
N ASN A 186 18.79 7.68 5.06
CA ASN A 186 17.44 8.23 5.00
C ASN A 186 17.06 9.00 6.25
N VAL A 187 17.38 8.50 7.47
CA VAL A 187 17.06 9.23 8.72
C VAL A 187 17.71 10.61 8.74
N THR A 188 19.00 10.70 8.39
CA THR A 188 19.74 11.97 8.33
C THR A 188 19.16 12.91 7.28
N ILE A 189 18.78 12.42 6.10
CA ILE A 189 18.19 13.26 5.04
C ILE A 189 16.77 13.71 5.43
N ILE A 190 15.98 12.83 6.04
CA ILE A 190 14.62 13.13 6.56
C ILE A 190 14.67 14.28 7.58
N ASN A 191 15.65 14.27 8.48
CA ASN A 191 15.84 15.34 9.47
C ASN A 191 16.28 16.68 8.86
N ASN A 192 16.81 16.68 7.63
CA ASN A 192 17.27 17.88 6.90
C ASN A 192 16.35 18.24 5.70
N THR A 193 15.14 17.70 5.65
CA THR A 193 14.17 17.90 4.55
C THR A 193 12.75 18.16 5.06
N THR A 194 12.01 19.01 4.36
CA THR A 194 10.60 19.34 4.64
C THR A 194 9.67 18.72 3.60
N ILE A 195 8.44 18.38 4.01
CA ILE A 195 7.41 17.85 3.11
C ILE A 195 7.00 18.91 2.09
N ILE A 196 6.93 18.53 0.82
CA ILE A 196 6.41 19.37 -0.26
C ILE A 196 4.90 19.28 -0.26
N ASN A 197 4.22 20.33 0.20
CA ASN A 197 2.76 20.44 0.20
C ASN A 197 2.16 20.94 -1.14
N ASN A 198 2.94 20.87 -2.23
CA ASN A 198 2.48 21.23 -3.58
C ASN A 198 1.49 20.18 -4.09
N THR A 199 0.22 20.55 -4.21
CA THR A 199 -0.86 19.66 -4.62
C THR A 199 -1.64 20.22 -5.79
N SER A 200 -1.89 19.37 -6.79
CA SER A 200 -2.78 19.66 -7.91
C SER A 200 -4.09 18.91 -7.74
N ASN A 201 -5.18 19.49 -8.24
CA ASN A 201 -6.48 18.84 -8.30
C ASN A 201 -6.71 18.32 -9.72
N TYR A 202 -6.90 17.01 -9.88
CA TYR A 202 -7.23 16.39 -11.16
C TYR A 202 -8.50 15.55 -10.98
N GLY A 203 -9.60 16.00 -11.60
CA GLY A 203 -10.89 15.29 -11.59
C GLY A 203 -11.44 14.97 -10.21
N GLY A 204 -11.50 15.98 -9.34
CA GLY A 204 -11.96 15.85 -7.95
C GLY A 204 -10.88 15.41 -6.96
N ASN A 205 -9.82 14.75 -7.43
CA ASN A 205 -8.78 14.18 -6.58
C ASN A 205 -7.59 15.13 -6.38
N ARG A 206 -7.19 15.34 -5.12
CA ARG A 206 -6.01 16.11 -4.72
C ARG A 206 -4.79 15.19 -4.69
N VAL A 207 -3.83 15.40 -5.59
CA VAL A 207 -2.57 14.63 -5.66
C VAL A 207 -1.38 15.54 -5.41
N TYR A 208 -0.29 14.99 -4.87
CA TYR A 208 0.94 15.74 -4.63
C TYR A 208 1.79 15.76 -5.89
N ALA A 209 1.88 16.92 -6.52
CA ALA A 209 2.52 17.11 -7.84
C ALA A 209 4.07 17.09 -7.80
N GLY A 210 4.65 17.04 -6.60
CA GLY A 210 6.10 17.04 -6.38
C GLY A 210 6.75 18.42 -6.49
N PRO A 211 8.09 18.50 -6.61
CA PRO A 211 8.80 19.76 -6.76
C PRO A 211 8.43 20.47 -8.07
N SER A 212 8.35 21.80 -8.04
CA SER A 212 7.96 22.58 -9.22
C SER A 212 9.00 22.46 -10.34
N ALA A 213 8.58 22.51 -11.62
CA ALA A 213 9.51 22.55 -12.75
C ALA A 213 10.54 23.68 -12.65
N ARG A 214 10.14 24.85 -12.12
CA ARG A 214 11.03 26.00 -11.90
C ARG A 214 12.11 25.70 -10.86
N ASP A 215 11.75 25.04 -9.75
CA ASP A 215 12.71 24.62 -8.74
C ASP A 215 13.68 23.60 -9.33
N VAL A 216 13.17 22.59 -10.03
CA VAL A 216 14.02 21.53 -10.62
C VAL A 216 14.96 22.13 -11.65
N GLN A 217 14.49 22.99 -12.56
CA GLN A 217 15.33 23.72 -13.52
C GLN A 217 16.42 24.57 -12.84
N ARG A 218 16.13 25.17 -11.68
CA ARG A 218 17.12 25.94 -10.90
C ARG A 218 18.28 25.06 -10.38
N TYR A 219 18.03 23.79 -10.07
CA TYR A 219 19.05 22.88 -9.52
C TYR A 219 19.66 21.92 -10.54
N SER A 220 18.95 21.55 -11.62
CA SER A 220 19.46 20.70 -12.69
C SER A 220 20.16 21.48 -13.81
N GLY A 221 19.79 22.75 -14.02
CA GLY A 221 20.15 23.50 -15.24
C GLY A 221 19.38 23.09 -16.49
N GLU A 222 18.57 22.02 -16.42
CA GLU A 222 17.79 21.50 -17.54
C GLU A 222 16.40 22.15 -17.58
N VAL A 223 15.92 22.48 -18.79
CA VAL A 223 14.57 23.05 -18.98
C VAL A 223 13.52 21.95 -18.84
N VAL A 224 12.90 21.85 -17.66
CA VAL A 224 11.83 20.89 -17.38
C VAL A 224 10.53 21.31 -18.09
N ARG A 225 10.27 20.74 -19.26
CA ARG A 225 9.03 20.93 -20.02
C ARG A 225 8.05 19.79 -19.71
N PRO A 226 6.77 20.06 -19.43
CA PRO A 226 5.78 19.00 -19.26
C PRO A 226 5.54 18.27 -20.58
N VAL A 227 5.65 16.94 -20.58
CA VAL A 227 5.13 16.10 -21.67
C VAL A 227 3.64 15.84 -21.43
N ARG A 228 2.86 15.72 -22.51
CA ARG A 228 1.44 15.37 -22.41
C ARG A 228 1.29 13.88 -22.10
N ILE A 229 0.38 13.52 -21.20
CA ILE A 229 -0.08 12.14 -21.08
C ILE A 229 -1.02 11.79 -22.24
N GLU A 230 -0.74 10.68 -22.91
CA GLU A 230 -1.55 10.14 -24.00
C GLU A 230 -1.92 8.68 -23.69
N ASN A 231 -3.18 8.31 -23.88
CA ASN A 231 -3.62 6.97 -23.48
C ASN A 231 -3.21 5.90 -24.49
N THR A 232 -2.94 4.68 -24.02
CA THR A 232 -2.89 3.48 -24.87
C THR A 232 -4.24 2.76 -24.87
N ASN A 233 -4.48 1.92 -25.88
CA ASN A 233 -5.70 1.11 -26.00
C ASN A 233 -5.58 -0.29 -25.37
N ARG A 234 -4.44 -0.61 -24.75
CA ARG A 234 -4.15 -1.92 -24.13
C ARG A 234 -3.32 -1.75 -22.86
N PRO A 235 -3.54 -2.60 -21.83
CA PRO A 235 -2.64 -2.80 -20.70
C PRO A 235 -1.18 -2.98 -21.12
N GLY A 236 -0.25 -2.44 -20.33
CA GLY A 236 1.18 -2.54 -20.60
C GLY A 236 2.02 -1.56 -19.79
N GLY A 237 3.33 -1.62 -20.00
CA GLY A 237 4.28 -0.67 -19.43
C GLY A 237 4.10 0.73 -20.02
N GLY A 238 4.44 1.75 -19.24
CA GLY A 238 4.49 3.12 -19.75
C GLY A 238 5.65 3.29 -20.73
N ARG A 239 5.59 4.30 -21.59
CA ARG A 239 6.76 4.72 -22.41
C ARG A 239 6.69 6.20 -22.77
N VAL A 240 7.85 6.83 -22.89
CA VAL A 240 7.96 8.18 -23.46
C VAL A 240 8.25 8.04 -24.95
N GLU A 241 7.37 8.61 -25.78
CA GLU A 241 7.44 8.53 -27.25
C GLU A 241 6.92 9.84 -27.84
N ASN A 242 7.63 10.43 -28.81
CA ASN A 242 7.21 11.66 -29.51
C ASN A 242 6.82 12.82 -28.56
N ASN A 243 7.59 13.02 -27.49
CA ASN A 243 7.32 14.02 -26.43
C ASN A 243 5.95 13.84 -25.73
N GLN A 244 5.47 12.60 -25.64
CA GLN A 244 4.26 12.19 -24.91
C GLN A 244 4.59 11.04 -23.97
N LEU A 245 3.96 11.00 -22.79
CA LEU A 245 3.97 9.83 -21.92
C LEU A 245 2.77 8.94 -22.28
N ARG A 246 3.04 7.81 -22.92
CA ARG A 246 2.02 6.82 -23.29
C ARG A 246 1.80 5.83 -22.14
N ILE A 247 0.55 5.71 -21.68
CA ILE A 247 0.17 4.85 -20.55
C ILE A 247 -1.27 4.35 -20.69
N TYR A 248 -1.57 3.14 -20.20
CA TYR A 248 -2.94 2.63 -20.19
C TYR A 248 -3.77 3.28 -19.08
N ARG A 249 -4.87 3.93 -19.48
CA ARG A 249 -5.81 4.62 -18.59
C ARG A 249 -7.24 4.29 -19.04
N PRO A 250 -7.81 3.18 -18.56
CA PRO A 250 -9.20 2.82 -18.84
C PRO A 250 -10.15 3.83 -18.18
N ASP A 251 -11.31 4.05 -18.81
CA ASP A 251 -12.34 4.91 -18.25
C ASP A 251 -12.95 4.35 -16.95
N ALA A 252 -13.54 5.24 -16.15
CA ALA A 252 -14.12 4.90 -14.86
C ALA A 252 -15.24 3.85 -14.93
N THR A 253 -15.97 3.75 -16.05
CA THR A 253 -17.04 2.74 -16.21
C THR A 253 -16.48 1.34 -16.49
N ALA A 254 -15.36 1.26 -17.21
CA ALA A 254 -14.62 0.01 -17.40
C ALA A 254 -14.02 -0.50 -16.09
N ILE A 255 -13.45 0.41 -15.28
CA ILE A 255 -12.96 0.13 -13.92
C ILE A 255 -14.09 -0.33 -12.99
N GLN A 256 -15.22 0.39 -12.93
CA GLN A 256 -16.33 0.02 -12.04
C GLN A 256 -16.90 -1.36 -12.39
N ARG A 257 -17.13 -1.66 -13.68
CA ARG A 257 -17.57 -3.00 -14.12
C ARG A 257 -16.56 -4.10 -13.77
N GLY A 258 -15.26 -3.79 -13.81
CA GLY A 258 -14.19 -4.70 -13.39
C GLY A 258 -14.16 -4.94 -11.88
N ARG A 259 -14.38 -3.90 -11.06
CA ARG A 259 -14.47 -3.98 -9.60
C ARG A 259 -15.53 -4.98 -9.13
N ASP A 260 -16.70 -4.97 -9.77
CA ASP A 260 -17.80 -5.85 -9.39
C ASP A 260 -17.53 -7.31 -9.80
N ALA A 261 -16.81 -7.54 -10.90
CA ALA A 261 -16.28 -8.86 -11.23
C ALA A 261 -15.20 -9.30 -10.22
N ASP A 262 -14.26 -8.41 -9.86
CA ASP A 262 -13.19 -8.67 -8.90
C ASP A 262 -13.74 -9.17 -7.56
N ARG A 263 -14.80 -8.54 -7.02
CA ARG A 263 -15.44 -8.92 -5.74
C ARG A 263 -15.74 -10.42 -5.63
N THR A 264 -16.07 -11.09 -6.74
CA THR A 264 -16.36 -12.55 -6.78
C THR A 264 -15.14 -13.46 -6.91
N ARG A 265 -13.96 -12.91 -7.21
CA ARG A 265 -12.73 -13.68 -7.44
C ARG A 265 -12.16 -14.23 -6.13
N PRO A 266 -11.67 -15.48 -6.11
CA PRO A 266 -11.11 -16.11 -4.92
C PRO A 266 -9.78 -15.47 -4.52
N VAL A 267 -9.49 -15.43 -3.22
CA VAL A 267 -8.21 -15.00 -2.67
C VAL A 267 -7.77 -15.96 -1.57
N GLN A 268 -6.47 -16.19 -1.44
CA GLN A 268 -5.92 -17.02 -0.35
C GLN A 268 -5.74 -16.19 0.92
N SER A 269 -5.92 -16.76 2.11
CA SER A 269 -5.48 -16.09 3.35
C SER A 269 -3.95 -16.02 3.38
N VAL A 270 -3.39 -14.91 3.87
CA VAL A 270 -2.01 -14.94 4.38
C VAL A 270 -1.99 -15.62 5.74
N ASP A 271 -1.70 -16.91 5.72
CA ASP A 271 -1.39 -17.66 6.93
C ASP A 271 0.03 -17.29 7.39
N ASN A 272 0.16 -16.53 8.48
CA ASN A 272 1.45 -16.12 9.07
C ASN A 272 2.29 -17.30 9.62
N ASN A 273 1.86 -18.54 9.43
CA ASN A 273 2.53 -19.78 9.83
C ASN A 273 2.99 -20.59 8.60
N ASN A 274 4.05 -20.17 7.91
CA ASN A 274 5.08 -21.11 7.44
C ASN A 274 6.35 -20.48 6.85
N ASN A 275 7.46 -21.19 7.01
CA ASN A 275 8.78 -20.88 6.44
C ASN A 275 8.87 -21.03 4.89
N ASN A 276 7.74 -21.05 4.17
CA ASN A 276 7.73 -21.35 2.74
C ASN A 276 7.98 -20.10 1.88
N ARG A 277 9.23 -19.64 1.97
CA ARG A 277 9.84 -18.56 1.18
C ARG A 277 9.65 -18.83 -0.32
N PRO A 278 9.10 -17.90 -1.12
CA PRO A 278 8.73 -18.18 -2.51
C PRO A 278 9.96 -18.51 -3.37
N GLY A 279 10.01 -19.75 -3.85
CA GLY A 279 10.96 -20.19 -4.85
C GLY A 279 10.64 -19.63 -6.24
N ARG A 280 11.69 -19.43 -7.04
CA ARG A 280 11.60 -19.09 -8.46
C ARG A 280 10.77 -20.14 -9.20
N ILE A 281 9.59 -19.78 -9.70
CA ILE A 281 8.79 -20.68 -10.54
C ILE A 281 9.48 -20.78 -11.91
N THR A 282 10.10 -21.93 -12.16
CA THR A 282 10.49 -22.34 -13.51
C THR A 282 9.27 -22.94 -14.22
N PRO A 283 8.93 -22.54 -15.45
CA PRO A 283 7.80 -23.14 -16.17
C PRO A 283 8.10 -24.62 -16.51
N GLY A 284 7.27 -25.56 -16.06
CA GLY A 284 7.48 -26.98 -16.33
C GLY A 284 6.32 -27.90 -15.93
N ASN A 285 5.70 -28.50 -16.95
CA ASN A 285 4.77 -29.64 -16.94
C ASN A 285 3.52 -29.61 -16.05
N ASN A 286 2.37 -29.48 -16.73
CA ASN A 286 1.12 -30.11 -16.30
C ASN A 286 1.27 -31.65 -16.36
N ASN A 287 1.00 -32.35 -15.25
CA ASN A 287 0.45 -33.70 -15.34
C ASN A 287 -0.48 -33.95 -14.15
N THR A 288 -1.73 -34.30 -14.45
CA THR A 288 -2.81 -34.49 -13.47
C THR A 288 -2.99 -35.97 -13.15
N ASN A 289 -2.89 -36.36 -11.88
CA ASN A 289 -3.59 -37.54 -11.38
C ASN A 289 -3.85 -37.47 -9.86
N PRO A 290 -5.10 -37.61 -9.36
CA PRO A 290 -5.40 -37.57 -7.92
C PRO A 290 -5.87 -38.93 -7.36
N GLN A 291 -5.27 -39.40 -6.26
CA GLN A 291 -5.93 -40.36 -5.33
C GLN A 291 -5.33 -40.30 -3.90
N PRO A 292 -6.04 -40.78 -2.85
CA PRO A 292 -5.97 -40.18 -1.51
C PRO A 292 -5.68 -41.12 -0.32
N GLY A 293 -5.42 -40.52 0.86
CA GLY A 293 -5.24 -41.18 2.18
C GLY A 293 -3.76 -41.47 2.52
N THR A 294 -3.29 -41.51 3.78
CA THR A 294 -3.96 -41.49 5.10
C THR A 294 -3.01 -41.00 6.21
N ASN A 295 -3.50 -40.16 7.13
CA ASN A 295 -3.20 -39.98 8.58
C ASN A 295 -1.75 -40.00 9.18
N PRO A 296 -1.54 -39.40 10.38
CA PRO A 296 -0.24 -38.78 10.74
C PRO A 296 0.41 -39.28 12.07
N VAL A 297 1.50 -38.61 12.49
CA VAL A 297 2.14 -38.66 13.85
C VAL A 297 3.05 -39.91 14.07
N ASN A 298 4.22 -39.91 14.73
CA ASN A 298 4.93 -38.91 15.56
C ASN A 298 6.49 -38.95 15.41
N ASN A 299 7.10 -37.77 15.58
CA ASN A 299 8.28 -37.44 16.41
C ASN A 299 9.19 -38.56 16.98
N GLY A 300 10.53 -38.37 16.93
CA GLY A 300 11.44 -39.21 17.72
C GLY A 300 12.96 -39.07 17.54
N GLY A 301 13.52 -37.85 17.61
CA GLY A 301 14.87 -37.57 18.16
C GLY A 301 16.16 -38.26 17.62
N GLY A 302 17.21 -37.43 17.42
CA GLY A 302 18.49 -37.74 18.06
C GLY A 302 19.70 -38.16 17.18
N ARG A 303 20.47 -37.14 16.79
CA ARG A 303 21.93 -37.02 17.09
C ARG A 303 22.96 -37.88 16.30
N ILE A 304 23.76 -37.16 15.48
CA ILE A 304 25.25 -37.22 15.30
C ILE A 304 25.89 -38.64 15.27
N VAL A 305 26.58 -39.08 14.20
CA VAL A 305 28.01 -38.81 13.90
C VAL A 305 28.34 -38.95 12.38
N ARG A 306 29.47 -38.32 12.00
CA ARG A 306 30.23 -38.25 10.73
C ARG A 306 30.79 -39.62 10.20
N PRO A 307 31.59 -39.70 9.10
CA PRO A 307 31.42 -40.78 8.12
C PRO A 307 32.64 -41.69 7.87
N GLY A 308 32.35 -42.84 7.25
CA GLY A 308 33.23 -43.54 6.31
C GLY A 308 34.20 -44.57 6.90
N GLU A 309 34.12 -45.81 6.42
CA GLU A 309 35.29 -46.48 5.80
C GLU A 309 34.85 -47.63 4.88
N VAL A 310 35.79 -48.14 4.07
CA VAL A 310 35.58 -49.13 3.01
C VAL A 310 36.21 -50.47 3.41
N THR A 311 35.51 -51.58 3.19
CA THR A 311 36.16 -52.90 3.01
C THR A 311 35.24 -53.92 2.32
N GLN A 312 35.74 -54.54 1.25
CA GLN A 312 35.31 -55.86 0.73
C GLN A 312 36.27 -56.93 1.32
N PRO A 313 36.33 -58.23 0.89
CA PRO A 313 35.42 -59.03 0.04
C PRO A 313 35.13 -60.49 0.54
N ASN A 314 34.11 -61.15 -0.04
CA ASN A 314 34.12 -62.56 -0.54
C ASN A 314 32.70 -62.90 -1.05
N ASN A 315 32.42 -63.22 -2.33
CA ASN A 315 32.79 -64.36 -3.20
C ASN A 315 32.11 -65.72 -2.92
N ASN A 316 31.09 -66.03 -3.75
CA ASN A 316 30.74 -67.34 -4.32
C ASN A 316 29.51 -67.12 -5.23
N GLY A 317 29.42 -67.53 -6.51
CA GLY A 317 30.41 -68.06 -7.46
C GLY A 317 29.71 -68.64 -8.72
N ASN A 318 30.34 -68.57 -9.90
CA ASN A 318 30.04 -69.30 -11.17
C ASN A 318 28.62 -69.24 -11.83
N PHE A 319 28.44 -69.35 -13.17
CA PHE A 319 29.18 -68.92 -14.38
C PHE A 319 28.23 -69.09 -15.62
N PRO A 320 28.59 -68.83 -16.91
CA PRO A 320 27.68 -68.12 -17.83
C PRO A 320 27.47 -68.75 -19.24
N GLY A 321 26.82 -67.99 -20.14
CA GLY A 321 26.93 -68.12 -21.60
C GLY A 321 25.57 -68.18 -22.32
N ASN A 322 25.43 -67.88 -23.62
CA ASN A 322 26.27 -67.17 -24.60
C ASN A 322 25.42 -66.93 -25.87
N SER A 323 25.78 -65.95 -26.72
CA SER A 323 25.24 -65.76 -28.10
C SER A 323 23.75 -65.35 -28.19
N GLY A 324 23.27 -64.64 -29.22
CA GLY A 324 23.96 -64.00 -30.33
C GLY A 324 22.98 -63.43 -31.37
N ASN A 325 23.38 -62.32 -31.99
CA ASN A 325 23.07 -61.82 -33.33
C ASN A 325 21.83 -62.36 -34.08
N ASP A 326 20.91 -61.46 -34.49
CA ASP A 326 20.28 -61.58 -35.82
C ASP A 326 19.85 -60.22 -36.40
N ASN A 327 19.96 -60.04 -37.72
CA ASN A 327 19.92 -58.72 -38.36
C ASN A 327 19.42 -58.77 -39.83
N GLY A 328 18.40 -57.96 -40.17
CA GLY A 328 17.83 -57.81 -41.53
C GLY A 328 16.49 -58.55 -41.77
N ARG A 329 15.67 -58.24 -42.82
CA ARG A 329 15.94 -57.45 -44.04
C ARG A 329 14.64 -57.13 -44.86
N VAL A 330 14.36 -55.85 -45.22
CA VAL A 330 13.73 -55.36 -46.52
C VAL A 330 12.23 -55.70 -46.81
N ARG A 331 11.33 -54.92 -47.50
CA ARG A 331 11.24 -53.61 -48.25
C ARG A 331 9.76 -53.06 -48.22
N PRO A 332 9.41 -51.85 -48.76
CA PRO A 332 8.08 -51.20 -48.62
C PRO A 332 7.27 -50.93 -49.93
N GLY A 333 6.03 -50.41 -49.80
CA GLY A 333 5.10 -49.91 -50.84
C GLY A 333 3.63 -50.34 -50.56
N ASN A 334 2.52 -49.68 -50.98
CA ASN A 334 2.32 -48.55 -51.90
C ASN A 334 0.92 -47.86 -51.73
N ILE A 335 0.89 -46.51 -51.79
CA ILE A 335 -0.11 -45.50 -52.28
C ILE A 335 -1.65 -45.83 -52.44
N ASN A 336 -2.51 -45.04 -51.73
CA ASN A 336 -3.71 -44.20 -52.09
C ASN A 336 -4.50 -44.37 -53.45
N PRO A 337 -5.68 -43.74 -53.71
CA PRO A 337 -6.81 -43.22 -52.88
C PRO A 337 -8.24 -43.72 -53.32
N ASN A 338 -9.33 -43.34 -52.61
CA ASN A 338 -10.61 -42.89 -53.23
C ASN A 338 -11.66 -42.36 -52.22
N GLN A 339 -12.46 -41.36 -52.65
CA GLN A 339 -13.58 -40.71 -51.94
C GLN A 339 -14.91 -40.99 -52.70
N PRO A 340 -16.10 -40.85 -52.07
CA PRO A 340 -16.85 -39.59 -52.19
C PRO A 340 -17.66 -39.19 -50.91
N VAL A 341 -18.62 -38.27 -51.05
CA VAL A 341 -19.00 -37.27 -50.02
C VAL A 341 -20.52 -37.26 -49.74
N ASN A 342 -20.88 -36.72 -48.55
CA ASN A 342 -22.06 -35.87 -48.27
C ASN A 342 -23.32 -36.48 -47.60
N ASN A 343 -23.65 -36.04 -46.37
CA ASN A 343 -24.84 -35.19 -46.11
C ASN A 343 -24.99 -34.68 -44.65
N ASN A 344 -25.48 -33.45 -44.55
CA ASN A 344 -25.75 -32.53 -43.41
C ASN A 344 -26.95 -32.98 -42.50
N PRO A 345 -27.41 -32.22 -41.46
CA PRO A 345 -26.73 -31.50 -40.36
C PRO A 345 -27.38 -31.65 -38.93
N GLY A 346 -26.60 -31.34 -37.88
CA GLY A 346 -26.98 -30.40 -36.81
C GLY A 346 -27.97 -30.74 -35.68
N ASN A 347 -27.53 -30.57 -34.41
CA ASN A 347 -28.27 -29.75 -33.43
C ASN A 347 -27.37 -29.31 -32.24
N ILE A 348 -27.65 -28.15 -31.63
CA ILE A 348 -27.07 -27.70 -30.34
C ILE A 348 -28.22 -27.48 -29.31
N PRO A 349 -28.02 -27.06 -28.04
CA PRO A 349 -28.62 -27.77 -26.91
C PRO A 349 -29.75 -26.98 -26.20
N SER A 350 -30.39 -27.60 -25.21
CA SER A 350 -31.11 -26.85 -24.19
C SER A 350 -31.05 -27.49 -22.81
N ASN A 351 -30.89 -26.63 -21.80
CA ASN A 351 -31.30 -26.88 -20.42
C ASN A 351 -32.73 -27.41 -20.34
N ASN A 352 -33.06 -28.12 -19.27
CA ASN A 352 -34.34 -27.87 -18.61
C ASN A 352 -34.25 -27.99 -17.09
N ASN A 353 -35.06 -27.19 -16.41
CA ASN A 353 -35.09 -27.03 -14.96
C ASN A 353 -36.50 -27.35 -14.44
N ASN A 354 -36.64 -27.58 -13.14
CA ASN A 354 -37.89 -27.65 -12.36
C ASN A 354 -38.85 -28.85 -12.54
N GLY A 355 -39.53 -29.17 -11.42
CA GLY A 355 -40.96 -29.50 -11.46
C GLY A 355 -41.38 -30.93 -11.10
N ARG A 356 -41.07 -31.44 -9.90
CA ARG A 356 -41.60 -32.73 -9.43
C ARG A 356 -42.80 -32.56 -8.47
N VAL A 357 -44.02 -32.72 -9.00
CA VAL A 357 -45.27 -32.80 -8.23
C VAL A 357 -45.81 -34.24 -8.28
N ARG A 358 -46.55 -34.64 -7.23
CA ARG A 358 -47.21 -35.94 -7.03
C ARG A 358 -48.19 -36.25 -8.19
N GLN A 359 -48.50 -37.50 -8.55
CA GLN A 359 -49.36 -38.43 -7.79
C GLN A 359 -49.50 -39.80 -8.48
N GLY A 360 -49.97 -40.83 -7.76
CA GLY A 360 -50.75 -41.95 -8.34
C GLY A 360 -49.98 -43.16 -8.89
N THR A 361 -49.65 -44.13 -8.04
CA THR A 361 -49.24 -45.49 -8.45
C THR A 361 -50.42 -46.46 -8.42
N THR A 362 -50.79 -47.01 -9.57
CA THR A 362 -51.65 -48.22 -9.68
C THR A 362 -50.81 -49.50 -9.73
N GLN A 363 -51.47 -50.65 -9.52
CA GLN A 363 -50.85 -51.93 -9.17
C GLN A 363 -50.11 -52.63 -10.34
N PRO A 364 -49.05 -53.41 -10.07
CA PRO A 364 -48.41 -54.28 -11.05
C PRO A 364 -49.13 -55.64 -11.19
N VAL A 365 -48.98 -56.26 -12.37
CA VAL A 365 -49.63 -57.53 -12.75
C VAL A 365 -48.65 -58.71 -12.64
N ASN A 366 -49.12 -59.88 -12.21
CA ASN A 366 -48.35 -61.13 -12.11
C ASN A 366 -47.82 -61.66 -13.45
N PRO A 367 -46.64 -62.29 -13.45
CA PRO A 367 -46.30 -63.42 -14.34
C PRO A 367 -46.53 -64.78 -13.66
N ALA A 368 -46.65 -65.85 -14.46
CA ALA A 368 -47.12 -67.17 -14.04
C ALA A 368 -46.03 -68.17 -13.59
N ASN A 369 -46.44 -69.17 -12.80
CA ASN A 369 -45.68 -70.38 -12.47
C ASN A 369 -45.59 -71.37 -13.65
N PRO A 370 -44.60 -72.28 -13.61
CA PRO A 370 -44.79 -73.66 -14.07
C PRO A 370 -44.77 -74.69 -12.92
N VAL A 371 -45.56 -75.73 -13.16
CA VAL A 371 -45.92 -76.91 -12.35
C VAL A 371 -44.74 -77.71 -11.76
N ASN A 372 -44.92 -78.27 -10.56
CA ASN A 372 -44.37 -79.59 -10.21
C ASN A 372 -45.36 -80.39 -9.33
N ASN A 373 -45.42 -81.71 -9.52
CA ASN A 373 -46.42 -82.61 -8.93
C ASN A 373 -45.87 -83.40 -7.74
N ASN A 374 -46.64 -83.51 -6.64
CA ASN A 374 -46.72 -84.76 -5.86
C ASN A 374 -47.98 -84.77 -4.94
N PRO A 375 -48.78 -85.84 -4.88
CA PRO A 375 -49.97 -85.89 -4.02
C PRO A 375 -49.69 -86.54 -2.65
N GLY A 376 -50.30 -86.01 -1.58
CA GLY A 376 -50.17 -86.53 -0.22
C GLY A 376 -51.24 -85.99 0.73
N ASN A 377 -52.35 -86.73 0.82
CA ASN A 377 -53.48 -86.47 1.73
C ASN A 377 -53.08 -86.64 3.22
N PHE A 378 -53.60 -85.83 4.15
CA PHE A 378 -54.21 -86.29 5.43
C PHE A 378 -54.72 -85.13 6.32
N ASN A 379 -55.93 -85.30 6.89
CA ASN A 379 -56.57 -84.40 7.86
C ASN A 379 -55.90 -84.41 9.25
N ARG A 380 -55.84 -83.24 9.92
CA ARG A 380 -55.88 -83.14 11.39
C ARG A 380 -56.41 -81.75 11.87
N PRO A 381 -57.04 -81.65 13.06
CA PRO A 381 -57.93 -80.53 13.39
C PRO A 381 -57.24 -79.34 14.08
N SER A 382 -57.93 -78.20 14.05
CA SER A 382 -57.52 -76.90 14.59
C SER A 382 -57.20 -76.95 16.09
N ARG A 383 -56.03 -76.42 16.46
CA ARG A 383 -55.65 -76.13 17.85
C ARG A 383 -55.88 -74.65 18.13
N VAL A 384 -56.71 -74.35 19.13
CA VAL A 384 -56.97 -72.97 19.58
C VAL A 384 -55.66 -72.35 20.10
N THR A 385 -55.28 -71.20 19.56
CA THR A 385 -54.18 -70.35 20.07
C THR A 385 -54.65 -69.54 21.27
N PRO A 386 -53.85 -69.45 22.36
CA PRO A 386 -54.09 -68.48 23.43
C PRO A 386 -53.97 -67.04 22.92
N ASP A 387 -54.66 -66.15 23.64
CA ASP A 387 -54.75 -64.71 23.40
C ASP A 387 -53.38 -64.02 23.22
N ARG A 388 -53.19 -63.34 22.08
CA ARG A 388 -52.01 -62.50 21.77
C ARG A 388 -52.31 -60.99 21.84
N SER A 389 -53.54 -60.61 22.18
CA SER A 389 -54.04 -59.23 22.09
C SER A 389 -53.47 -58.35 23.20
N ALA A 390 -53.36 -58.91 24.42
CA ALA A 390 -52.97 -58.18 25.63
C ALA A 390 -51.51 -57.68 25.59
N GLU A 391 -50.55 -58.54 25.22
CA GLU A 391 -49.12 -58.19 25.18
C GLU A 391 -48.83 -57.08 24.17
N GLN A 392 -49.52 -57.09 23.03
CA GLN A 392 -49.33 -56.11 21.96
C GLN A 392 -49.89 -54.72 22.35
N GLN A 393 -51.01 -54.66 23.06
CA GLN A 393 -51.51 -53.40 23.65
C GLN A 393 -50.56 -52.85 24.72
N GLN A 394 -50.01 -53.71 25.57
CA GLN A 394 -49.13 -53.28 26.66
C GLN A 394 -47.79 -52.71 26.13
N GLN A 395 -47.23 -53.29 25.06
CA GLN A 395 -46.05 -52.74 24.36
C GLN A 395 -46.33 -51.38 23.72
N LEU A 396 -47.47 -51.19 23.06
CA LEU A 396 -47.87 -49.91 22.46
C LEU A 396 -47.97 -48.79 23.51
N GLN A 397 -48.52 -49.09 24.69
CA GLN A 397 -48.65 -48.12 25.77
C GLN A 397 -47.29 -47.74 26.38
N GLN A 398 -46.38 -48.71 26.53
CA GLN A 398 -44.99 -48.45 26.96
C GLN A 398 -44.20 -47.65 25.91
N GLN A 399 -44.44 -47.88 24.62
CA GLN A 399 -43.81 -47.14 23.54
C GLN A 399 -44.26 -45.67 23.52
N GLN A 400 -45.56 -45.40 23.73
CA GLN A 400 -46.07 -44.03 23.85
C GLN A 400 -45.46 -43.28 25.04
N GLN A 401 -45.35 -43.91 26.22
CA GLN A 401 -44.69 -43.30 27.38
C GLN A 401 -43.22 -42.95 27.09
N ARG A 402 -42.46 -43.84 26.43
CA ARG A 402 -41.06 -43.56 26.04
C ARG A 402 -40.96 -42.37 25.07
N ILE A 403 -41.84 -42.30 24.07
CA ILE A 403 -41.87 -41.18 23.11
C ILE A 403 -42.16 -39.86 23.84
N GLN A 404 -43.17 -39.85 24.73
CA GLN A 404 -43.56 -38.65 25.48
C GLN A 404 -42.45 -38.16 26.42
N GLN A 405 -41.78 -39.08 27.11
CA GLN A 405 -40.64 -38.78 27.99
C GLN A 405 -39.42 -38.28 27.20
N GLN A 406 -39.14 -38.86 26.04
CA GLN A 406 -38.06 -38.41 25.14
C GLN A 406 -38.34 -37.01 24.58
N GLN A 407 -39.59 -36.71 24.22
CA GLN A 407 -40.01 -35.40 23.71
C GLN A 407 -39.88 -34.30 24.79
N GLN A 408 -40.22 -34.61 26.05
CA GLN A 408 -40.05 -33.71 27.19
C GLN A 408 -38.56 -33.43 27.48
N GLN A 409 -37.70 -34.46 27.36
CA GLN A 409 -36.26 -34.33 27.53
C GLN A 409 -35.62 -33.47 26.41
N GLN A 410 -36.14 -33.58 25.18
CA GLN A 410 -35.73 -32.75 24.04
C GLN A 410 -36.07 -31.26 24.25
N GLN A 411 -37.27 -30.96 24.75
CA GLN A 411 -37.66 -29.59 25.10
C GLN A 411 -36.77 -28.98 26.19
N GLN A 412 -36.40 -29.74 27.23
CA GLN A 412 -35.48 -29.25 28.27
C GLN A 412 -34.08 -28.93 27.70
N GLN A 413 -33.52 -29.78 26.84
CA GLN A 413 -32.24 -29.47 26.18
C GLN A 413 -32.32 -28.24 25.28
N GLN A 414 -33.45 -28.05 24.58
CA GLN A 414 -33.63 -26.89 23.72
C GLN A 414 -33.74 -25.58 24.54
N ALA A 415 -34.45 -25.60 25.67
CA ALA A 415 -34.52 -24.47 26.60
C ALA A 415 -33.13 -24.11 27.17
N GLN A 416 -32.35 -25.10 27.62
CA GLN A 416 -30.98 -24.86 28.13
C GLN A 416 -30.06 -24.27 27.05
N ARG A 417 -30.16 -24.73 25.80
CA ARG A 417 -29.40 -24.15 24.67
C ARG A 417 -29.74 -22.68 24.44
N VAL A 418 -31.03 -22.33 24.40
CA VAL A 418 -31.47 -20.94 24.21
C VAL A 418 -30.97 -20.04 25.34
N GLN A 419 -31.05 -20.52 26.59
CA GLN A 419 -30.59 -19.75 27.76
C GLN A 419 -29.07 -19.54 27.77
N ALA A 420 -28.29 -20.56 27.38
CA ALA A 420 -26.84 -20.42 27.20
C ALA A 420 -26.47 -19.43 26.09
N GLN A 421 -27.23 -19.43 24.99
CA GLN A 421 -27.02 -18.53 23.85
C GLN A 421 -27.32 -17.06 24.21
N GLN A 422 -28.39 -16.79 24.96
CA GLN A 422 -28.67 -15.46 25.53
C GLN A 422 -27.55 -14.98 26.45
N GLN A 423 -27.05 -15.84 27.34
CA GLN A 423 -25.99 -15.46 28.27
C GLN A 423 -24.66 -15.19 27.56
N GLN A 424 -24.40 -15.84 26.41
CA GLN A 424 -23.26 -15.55 25.56
C GLN A 424 -23.41 -14.19 24.83
N GLN A 425 -24.59 -13.86 24.31
CA GLN A 425 -24.87 -12.53 23.72
C GLN A 425 -24.69 -11.40 24.75
N GLN A 426 -25.15 -11.58 25.99
CA GLN A 426 -24.98 -10.59 27.05
C GLN A 426 -23.50 -10.32 27.36
N ARG A 427 -22.66 -11.36 27.45
CA ARG A 427 -21.20 -11.20 27.63
C ARG A 427 -20.57 -10.45 26.46
N GLN A 428 -20.94 -10.77 25.22
CA GLN A 428 -20.43 -10.07 24.03
C GLN A 428 -20.80 -8.57 24.01
N GLN A 429 -22.01 -8.20 24.42
CA GLN A 429 -22.39 -6.79 24.56
C GLN A 429 -21.58 -6.07 25.65
N GLN A 430 -21.34 -6.72 26.79
CA GLN A 430 -20.52 -6.15 27.87
C GLN A 430 -19.05 -5.95 27.45
N GLU A 431 -18.47 -6.89 26.72
CA GLU A 431 -17.11 -6.77 26.17
C GLU A 431 -17.03 -5.66 25.12
N GLN A 432 -18.04 -5.50 24.25
CA GLN A 432 -18.10 -4.37 23.31
C GLN A 432 -18.16 -3.02 24.03
N GLN A 433 -18.99 -2.88 25.07
CA GLN A 433 -19.05 -1.65 25.87
C GLN A 433 -17.69 -1.33 26.53
N GLN A 434 -17.01 -2.32 27.12
CA GLN A 434 -15.67 -2.11 27.68
C GLN A 434 -14.58 -1.84 26.64
N ARG A 435 -14.74 -2.29 25.39
CA ARG A 435 -13.84 -1.93 24.28
C ARG A 435 -14.02 -0.49 23.89
N VAL A 436 -15.26 -0.07 23.61
CA VAL A 436 -15.60 1.33 23.26
C VAL A 436 -15.15 2.30 24.35
N GLN A 437 -15.31 1.96 25.63
CA GLN A 437 -14.85 2.82 26.73
C GLN A 437 -13.32 2.94 26.81
N ARG A 438 -12.58 1.85 26.55
CA ARG A 438 -11.10 1.87 26.50
C ARG A 438 -10.57 2.61 25.27
N GLU A 439 -11.22 2.44 24.12
CA GLU A 439 -10.99 3.24 22.93
C GLU A 439 -11.15 4.72 23.23
N GLN A 440 -12.31 5.14 23.75
CA GLN A 440 -12.62 6.53 24.06
C GLN A 440 -11.65 7.16 25.09
N GLN A 441 -11.05 6.36 25.98
CA GLN A 441 -10.00 6.82 26.90
C GLN A 441 -8.63 6.98 26.22
N GLN A 442 -8.20 6.03 25.39
CA GLN A 442 -6.98 6.17 24.56
C GLN A 442 -7.12 7.33 23.55
N GLN A 443 -8.33 7.54 23.06
CA GLN A 443 -8.78 8.62 22.20
C GLN A 443 -8.43 9.95 22.90
N GLN A 444 -9.05 10.24 24.04
CA GLN A 444 -8.78 11.44 24.82
C GLN A 444 -7.28 11.64 25.18
N GLN A 445 -6.56 10.56 25.48
CA GLN A 445 -5.14 10.65 25.86
C GLN A 445 -4.22 11.00 24.68
N GLN A 446 -4.48 10.50 23.47
CA GLN A 446 -3.74 10.92 22.27
C GLN A 446 -4.07 12.37 21.89
N GLN A 447 -5.32 12.82 22.10
CA GLN A 447 -5.73 14.20 21.88
C GLN A 447 -4.94 15.18 22.77
N GLN A 448 -4.77 14.85 24.05
CA GLN A 448 -3.92 15.63 24.97
C GLN A 448 -2.45 15.66 24.53
N ARG A 449 -1.87 14.53 24.08
CA ARG A 449 -0.48 14.49 23.58
C ARG A 449 -0.29 15.40 22.36
N MET A 450 -1.21 15.37 21.40
CA MET A 450 -1.21 16.26 20.24
C MET A 450 -1.23 17.75 20.65
N GLN A 451 -2.13 18.12 21.56
CA GLN A 451 -2.26 19.50 22.03
C GLN A 451 -1.00 19.97 22.79
N GLN A 452 -0.40 19.10 23.60
CA GLN A 452 0.83 19.37 24.34
C GLN A 452 2.03 19.53 23.40
N GLN A 453 2.13 18.70 22.35
CA GLN A 453 3.16 18.79 21.33
C GLN A 453 3.04 20.07 20.48
N GLN A 454 1.80 20.47 20.12
CA GLN A 454 1.54 21.72 19.41
C GLN A 454 1.93 22.95 20.27
N GLN A 455 1.62 22.95 21.56
CA GLN A 455 2.04 24.01 22.49
C GLN A 455 3.56 24.07 22.66
N GLN A 456 4.25 22.92 22.60
CA GLN A 456 5.72 22.86 22.64
C GLN A 456 6.35 23.45 21.36
N GLN A 457 5.78 23.18 20.18
CA GLN A 457 6.21 23.80 18.92
C GLN A 457 6.01 25.33 18.92
N GLN A 458 4.87 25.83 19.45
CA GLN A 458 4.65 27.27 19.59
C GLN A 458 5.69 27.94 20.50
N ARG A 459 6.02 27.32 21.65
CA ARG A 459 7.10 27.82 22.53
C ARG A 459 8.45 27.87 21.80
N GLN A 460 8.82 26.82 21.06
CA GLN A 460 10.07 26.79 20.29
C GLN A 460 10.12 27.88 19.21
N GLN A 461 8.99 28.17 18.53
CA GLN A 461 8.92 29.27 17.56
C GLN A 461 9.08 30.64 18.24
N GLN A 462 8.45 30.88 19.39
CA GLN A 462 8.62 32.13 20.16
C GLN A 462 10.06 32.29 20.65
N GLU A 463 10.71 31.22 21.14
CA GLU A 463 12.12 31.25 21.54
C GLU A 463 13.06 31.54 20.37
N GLN A 464 12.80 30.98 19.19
CA GLN A 464 13.56 31.29 17.97
C GLN A 464 13.38 32.76 17.56
N GLN A 465 12.16 33.29 17.55
CA GLN A 465 11.91 34.70 17.26
C GLN A 465 12.65 35.63 18.25
N GLN A 466 12.61 35.33 19.55
CA GLN A 466 13.35 36.10 20.55
C GLN A 466 14.88 35.99 20.41
N ARG A 467 15.41 34.85 19.93
CA ARG A 467 16.85 34.71 19.63
C ARG A 467 17.25 35.59 18.46
N VAL A 468 16.54 35.50 17.33
CA VAL A 468 16.79 36.32 16.14
C VAL A 468 16.69 37.82 16.47
N GLN A 469 15.71 38.23 17.27
CA GLN A 469 15.55 39.62 17.69
C GLN A 469 16.71 40.11 18.58
N ARG A 470 17.21 39.27 19.50
CA ARG A 470 18.41 39.59 20.31
C ARG A 470 19.68 39.65 19.47
N GLU A 471 19.84 38.75 18.49
CA GLU A 471 20.99 38.76 17.57
C GLU A 471 21.00 40.02 16.69
N GLN A 472 19.86 40.43 16.14
CA GLN A 472 19.74 41.72 15.44
C GLN A 472 20.10 42.90 16.33
N GLN A 473 19.61 42.93 17.57
CA GLN A 473 19.91 44.02 18.51
C GLN A 473 21.40 44.07 18.87
N GLN A 474 22.06 42.92 19.02
CA GLN A 474 23.51 42.83 19.23
C GLN A 474 24.30 43.32 18.01
N GLN A 475 23.94 42.90 16.78
CA GLN A 475 24.57 43.38 15.55
C GLN A 475 24.45 44.90 15.40
N GLN A 476 23.26 45.46 15.64
CA GLN A 476 23.03 46.90 15.55
C GLN A 476 23.87 47.69 16.56
N GLN A 477 23.98 47.19 17.79
CA GLN A 477 24.83 47.78 18.82
C GLN A 477 26.33 47.65 18.50
N GLN A 478 26.74 46.58 17.82
CA GLN A 478 28.11 46.37 17.35
C GLN A 478 28.47 47.32 16.20
N GLN A 479 27.55 47.55 15.24
CA GLN A 479 27.71 48.58 14.21
C GLN A 479 27.82 49.99 14.80
N GLN A 480 27.00 50.34 15.80
CA GLN A 480 27.10 51.63 16.49
C GLN A 480 28.47 51.83 17.16
N ARG A 481 29.01 50.80 17.84
CA ARG A 481 30.37 50.84 18.40
C ARG A 481 31.43 51.07 17.32
N GLN A 482 31.36 50.34 16.20
CA GLN A 482 32.30 50.52 15.09
C GLN A 482 32.25 51.94 14.48
N GLN A 483 31.05 52.53 14.34
CA GLN A 483 30.91 53.92 13.89
C GLN A 483 31.51 54.93 14.88
N GLN A 484 31.30 54.75 16.19
CA GLN A 484 31.93 55.60 17.21
C GLN A 484 33.45 55.47 17.21
N GLU A 485 33.99 54.25 17.07
CA GLU A 485 35.43 54.01 16.97
C GLU A 485 36.04 54.66 15.72
N GLN A 486 35.35 54.61 14.56
CA GLN A 486 35.77 55.32 13.35
C GLN A 486 35.77 56.85 13.55
N GLN A 487 34.70 57.42 14.13
CA GLN A 487 34.66 58.86 14.43
C GLN A 487 35.81 59.28 15.35
N GLN A 488 36.11 58.51 16.41
CA GLN A 488 37.25 58.78 17.29
C GLN A 488 38.62 58.58 16.62
N ARG A 489 38.73 57.73 15.59
CA ARG A 489 39.97 57.61 14.79
C ARG A 489 40.18 58.85 13.94
N VAL A 490 39.18 59.23 13.13
CA VAL A 490 39.22 60.43 12.29
C VAL A 490 39.49 61.69 13.11
N GLN A 491 38.87 61.83 14.28
CA GLN A 491 39.08 62.98 15.16
C GLN A 491 40.51 63.02 15.76
N ARG A 492 41.12 61.87 16.05
CA ARG A 492 42.53 61.78 16.47
C ARG A 492 43.50 62.10 15.33
N GLU A 493 43.22 61.61 14.12
CA GLU A 493 44.00 61.91 12.92
C GLU A 493 43.98 63.41 12.59
N GLN A 494 42.81 64.06 12.66
CA GLN A 494 42.71 65.52 12.52
C GLN A 494 43.52 66.27 13.58
N GLN A 495 43.45 65.86 14.87
CA GLN A 495 44.26 66.49 15.91
C GLN A 495 45.77 66.33 15.67
N GLN A 496 46.22 65.17 15.17
CA GLN A 496 47.63 64.95 14.82
C GLN A 496 48.07 65.82 13.63
N GLN A 497 47.29 65.89 12.56
CA GLN A 497 47.58 66.79 11.42
C GLN A 497 47.66 68.25 11.87
N GLN A 498 46.74 68.69 12.74
CA GLN A 498 46.73 70.07 13.24
C GLN A 498 47.91 70.35 14.19
N GLN A 499 48.40 69.36 14.94
CA GLN A 499 49.66 69.47 15.70
C GLN A 499 50.88 69.57 14.77
N GLN A 500 50.95 68.75 13.72
CA GLN A 500 52.04 68.81 12.72
C GLN A 500 52.07 70.16 12.00
N GLN A 501 50.92 70.69 11.57
CA GLN A 501 50.84 72.04 10.99
C GLN A 501 51.36 73.10 11.95
N ARG A 502 50.94 73.09 13.23
CA ARG A 502 51.46 74.04 14.24
C ARG A 502 52.97 73.92 14.44
N GLN A 503 53.54 72.71 14.41
CA GLN A 503 54.98 72.50 14.50
C GLN A 503 55.73 73.04 13.27
N GLN A 504 55.24 72.76 12.05
CA GLN A 504 55.80 73.30 10.81
C GLN A 504 55.75 74.84 10.79
N GLU A 505 54.63 75.43 11.21
CA GLU A 505 54.44 76.88 11.27
C GLU A 505 55.34 77.53 12.36
N GLN A 506 55.59 76.84 13.48
CA GLN A 506 56.61 77.26 14.47
C GLN A 506 58.03 77.18 13.89
N GLN A 507 58.39 76.12 13.17
CA GLN A 507 59.70 76.00 12.51
C GLN A 507 59.90 77.08 11.44
N GLN A 508 58.89 77.36 10.61
CA GLN A 508 58.93 78.47 9.64
C GLN A 508 59.13 79.81 10.33
N ARG A 509 58.37 80.12 11.39
CA ARG A 509 58.56 81.36 12.17
C ARG A 509 59.96 81.48 12.78
N GLN A 510 60.55 80.37 13.25
CA GLN A 510 61.94 80.37 13.74
C GLN A 510 62.95 80.64 12.62
N GLN A 511 62.77 80.03 11.44
CA GLN A 511 63.61 80.29 10.27
C GLN A 511 63.47 81.75 9.79
N GLU A 512 62.25 82.30 9.75
CA GLU A 512 62.00 83.70 9.42
C GLU A 512 62.68 84.66 10.42
N GLN A 513 62.64 84.37 11.72
CA GLN A 513 63.33 85.16 12.73
C GLN A 513 64.86 85.09 12.57
N GLN A 514 65.41 83.92 12.26
CA GLN A 514 66.85 83.76 11.95
C GLN A 514 67.25 84.54 10.70
N GLN A 515 66.42 84.55 9.64
CA GLN A 515 66.68 85.34 8.44
C GLN A 515 66.59 86.85 8.70
N ARG A 516 65.64 87.32 9.52
CA ARG A 516 65.55 88.74 9.92
C ARG A 516 66.74 89.20 10.76
N GLN A 517 67.39 88.30 11.52
CA GLN A 517 68.63 88.60 12.24
C GLN A 517 69.88 88.65 11.34
N GLN A 518 69.79 88.18 10.08
CA GLN A 518 70.88 88.19 9.10
C GLN A 518 70.75 89.30 8.05
N GLN A 519 69.71 90.15 8.11
CA GLN A 519 69.62 91.34 7.26
C GLN A 519 70.58 92.43 7.79
N PRO A 520 71.50 92.96 6.97
CA PRO A 520 72.30 94.13 7.34
C PRO A 520 71.37 95.32 7.62
N GLN A 521 71.67 96.12 8.65
CA GLN A 521 70.97 97.39 8.82
C GLN A 521 71.25 98.29 7.61
N PRO A 522 70.22 98.94 7.02
CA PRO A 522 70.46 99.97 6.01
C PRO A 522 71.18 101.16 6.66
N ASP A 523 72.29 101.58 6.06
CA ASP A 523 73.08 102.72 6.52
C ASP A 523 72.21 103.97 6.69
N ARG A 524 72.35 104.63 7.84
CA ARG A 524 71.70 105.92 8.10
C ARG A 524 72.32 107.00 7.21
N PRO A 525 71.57 107.65 6.31
CA PRO A 525 72.07 108.81 5.59
C PRO A 525 72.34 109.95 6.58
N SER A 526 73.52 110.55 6.45
CA SER A 526 73.96 111.65 7.29
C SER A 526 73.55 113.00 6.69
N ARG A 527 72.98 113.87 7.54
CA ARG A 527 73.34 115.31 7.67
C ARG A 527 72.91 116.30 6.55
N VAL A 528 72.69 117.54 6.99
CA VAL A 528 72.61 118.83 6.26
C VAL A 528 71.35 119.09 5.43
N GLY A 529 70.74 120.26 5.65
CA GLY A 529 69.67 120.82 4.82
C GLY A 529 68.84 121.82 5.61
#